data_AF-X1M8Z1-F1
#
_entry.id   AF-X1M8Z1-F1
#
_cell.length_a   1.000
_cell.length_b   1.000
_cell.length_c   1.000
_cell.angle_alpha   90.00
_cell.angle_beta   90.00
_cell.angle_gamma   90.00
#
_symmetry.space_group_name_H-M   'P 1'
#
loop_
_entity.id
_entity.type
_entity.pdbx_description
1 polymer ?
#
loop_
_entity_poly.entity_id
_entity_poly.type
_entity_poly.pdbx_seq_one_letter_code
_entity_poly.pdbx_strand_id
1 'polypeptide(L)'
;NVQSYRDLPLLVYHIQTKFRDEPRPRGGLLRVREFTMKDLYSFDVDEEGLDQSYNKMIQAYRNIYTRCGLPTICVEADSGAIGGKDSHEFMVIHESGEDEVIHCPNCGYAANTSTAQSIKSKIESEEPLPLEEVATPGVTTIEGLSTFLGVPQSQTLKVVFYAADGEFVIVVIRGDLGVNEVKLNNILHCIELRLATGAEVLEAGIVAGSAS
;
A
#
# COMPACT_ATOMS: atom_id res chain seq x y z
N ASN A 1 32.87 -10.57 -10.53
CA ASN A 1 33.04 -9.96 -9.19
C ASN A 1 33.30 -8.48 -9.35
N VAL A 2 32.57 -7.64 -8.61
CA VAL A 2 32.89 -6.21 -8.45
C VAL A 2 33.98 -6.12 -7.39
N GLN A 3 35.10 -5.46 -7.70
CA GLN A 3 36.25 -5.33 -6.79
C GLN A 3 36.67 -3.87 -6.59
N SER A 4 36.26 -2.97 -7.48
CA SER A 4 36.53 -1.54 -7.40
C SER A 4 35.31 -0.73 -7.86
N TYR A 5 35.21 0.51 -7.40
CA TYR A 5 34.23 1.48 -7.92
C TYR A 5 34.35 1.67 -9.44
N ARG A 6 35.53 1.38 -10.03
CA ARG A 6 35.77 1.43 -11.48
C ARG A 6 35.07 0.33 -12.27
N ASP A 7 34.62 -0.72 -11.59
CA ASP A 7 33.84 -1.81 -12.19
C ASP A 7 32.33 -1.46 -12.27
N LEU A 8 31.94 -0.29 -11.76
CA LEU A 8 30.57 0.19 -11.67
C LEU A 8 30.32 1.36 -12.66
N PRO A 9 29.09 1.51 -13.19
CA PRO A 9 27.90 0.71 -12.87
C PRO A 9 27.90 -0.66 -13.57
N LEU A 10 27.38 -1.67 -12.87
CA LEU A 10 27.20 -3.02 -13.40
C LEU A 10 25.71 -3.38 -13.41
N LEU A 11 25.18 -3.77 -14.57
CA LEU A 11 23.80 -4.23 -14.72
C LEU A 11 23.81 -5.68 -15.17
N VAL A 12 23.24 -6.58 -14.37
CA VAL A 12 23.15 -8.02 -14.69
C VAL A 12 21.69 -8.44 -14.68
N TYR A 13 21.28 -9.19 -15.70
CA TYR A 13 19.93 -9.72 -15.76
C TYR A 13 19.92 -11.18 -16.15
N HIS A 14 18.81 -11.84 -15.85
CA HIS A 14 18.50 -13.17 -16.34
C HIS A 14 17.03 -13.29 -16.68
N ILE A 15 16.73 -14.22 -17.60
CA ILE A 15 15.37 -14.67 -17.87
C ILE A 15 15.32 -16.12 -17.38
N GLN A 16 14.59 -16.35 -16.30
CA GLN A 16 14.64 -17.61 -15.57
C GLN A 16 13.25 -17.98 -15.07
N THR A 17 12.98 -19.28 -15.01
CA THR A 17 11.82 -19.83 -14.29
C THR A 17 11.95 -19.55 -12.80
N LYS A 18 10.88 -19.06 -12.20
CA LYS A 18 10.72 -18.77 -10.78
C LYS A 18 9.61 -19.60 -10.19
N PHE A 19 9.69 -19.77 -8.87
CA PHE A 19 8.72 -20.51 -8.09
C PHE A 19 8.21 -19.62 -6.96
N ARG A 20 6.89 -19.54 -6.82
CA ARG A 20 6.22 -18.92 -5.67
C ARG A 20 5.13 -19.88 -5.21
N ASP A 21 5.10 -20.19 -3.92
CA ASP A 21 4.02 -21.01 -3.37
C ASP A 21 2.75 -20.16 -3.20
N GLU A 22 2.14 -19.84 -4.34
CA GLU A 22 0.94 -19.03 -4.42
C GLU A 22 -0.26 -19.82 -3.82
N PRO A 23 -0.89 -19.32 -2.73
CA PRO A 23 -2.01 -20.00 -2.11
C PRO A 23 -3.23 -20.08 -3.01
N ARG A 24 -3.44 -19.10 -3.92
CA ARG A 24 -4.61 -19.07 -4.82
C ARG A 24 -4.21 -18.81 -6.28
N PRO A 25 -3.65 -19.81 -7.01
CA PRO A 25 -3.34 -19.67 -8.43
C PRO A 25 -4.63 -19.48 -9.24
N ARG A 26 -4.66 -18.47 -10.13
CA ARG A 26 -5.86 -18.09 -10.90
C ARG A 26 -5.49 -17.29 -12.15
N GLY A 27 -6.44 -17.11 -13.07
CA GLY A 27 -6.22 -16.27 -14.27
C GLY A 27 -5.23 -16.86 -15.28
N GLY A 28 -5.00 -18.17 -15.27
CA GLY A 28 -4.02 -18.82 -16.15
C GLY A 28 -2.62 -18.28 -15.88
N LEU A 29 -1.89 -17.88 -16.94
CA LEU A 29 -0.53 -17.37 -16.84
C LEU A 29 -0.37 -16.09 -16.01
N LEU A 30 -1.46 -15.41 -15.66
CA LEU A 30 -1.43 -14.20 -14.84
C LEU A 30 -0.99 -14.48 -13.40
N ARG A 31 -1.36 -15.63 -12.83
CA ARG A 31 -1.00 -15.98 -11.44
C ARG A 31 -0.86 -17.49 -11.24
N VAL A 32 0.37 -17.98 -11.38
CA VAL A 32 0.76 -19.40 -11.26
C VAL A 32 1.89 -19.57 -10.25
N ARG A 33 2.16 -20.83 -9.86
CA ARG A 33 3.27 -21.17 -8.96
C ARG A 33 4.63 -21.24 -9.63
N GLU A 34 4.67 -21.57 -10.92
CA GLU A 34 5.88 -21.62 -11.73
C GLU A 34 5.72 -20.68 -12.93
N PHE A 35 6.57 -19.68 -13.05
CA PHE A 35 6.47 -18.66 -14.11
C PHE A 35 7.85 -18.19 -14.57
N THR A 36 7.94 -17.72 -15.81
CA THR A 36 9.17 -17.10 -16.32
C THR A 36 9.22 -15.64 -15.92
N MET A 37 10.33 -15.20 -15.35
CA MET A 37 10.56 -13.82 -14.96
C MET A 37 11.88 -13.32 -15.53
N LYS A 38 11.89 -12.05 -15.95
CA LYS A 38 13.12 -11.31 -16.20
C LYS A 38 13.41 -10.45 -14.99
N ASP A 39 14.53 -10.72 -14.32
CA ASP A 39 15.04 -9.89 -13.22
C ASP A 39 16.32 -9.22 -13.67
N LEU A 40 16.50 -7.96 -13.27
CA LEU A 40 17.77 -7.24 -13.42
C LEU A 40 18.16 -6.63 -12.09
N TYR A 41 19.44 -6.72 -11.79
CA TYR A 41 20.08 -6.12 -10.62
C TYR A 41 21.13 -5.14 -11.12
N SER A 42 21.04 -3.88 -10.70
CA SER A 42 22.10 -2.89 -10.92
C SER A 42 22.93 -2.71 -9.65
N PHE A 43 24.20 -2.45 -9.85
CA PHE A 43 25.14 -2.06 -8.82
C PHE A 43 25.75 -0.75 -9.28
N ASP A 44 25.61 0.28 -8.45
CA ASP A 44 25.97 1.65 -8.77
C ASP A 44 26.87 2.21 -7.66
N VAL A 45 27.69 3.23 -7.98
CA VAL A 45 28.68 3.78 -7.03
C VAL A 45 28.00 4.55 -5.90
N ASP A 46 26.92 5.25 -6.22
CA ASP A 46 26.16 6.14 -5.36
C ASP A 46 24.69 6.21 -5.79
N GLU A 47 23.88 6.98 -5.05
CA GLU A 47 22.45 7.16 -5.33
C GLU A 47 22.18 7.82 -6.69
N GLU A 48 23.02 8.76 -7.13
CA GLU A 48 22.86 9.39 -8.45
C GLU A 48 23.07 8.36 -9.58
N GLY A 49 24.05 7.46 -9.44
CA GLY A 49 24.24 6.33 -10.33
C GLY A 49 23.04 5.38 -10.35
N LEU A 50 22.50 5.08 -9.16
CA LEU A 50 21.27 4.28 -9.02
C LEU A 50 20.10 4.93 -9.77
N ASP A 51 19.87 6.23 -9.60
CA ASP A 51 18.81 6.96 -10.29
C ASP A 51 18.95 6.88 -11.81
N GLN A 52 20.18 6.98 -12.32
CA GLN A 52 20.46 6.83 -13.75
C GLN A 52 20.16 5.41 -14.24
N SER A 53 20.59 4.38 -13.50
CA SER A 53 20.33 2.97 -13.80
C SER A 53 18.83 2.64 -13.74
N TYR A 54 18.13 3.17 -12.76
CA TYR A 54 16.68 3.05 -12.58
C TYR A 54 15.90 3.67 -13.75
N ASN A 55 16.23 4.91 -14.12
CA ASN A 55 15.60 5.59 -15.26
C ASN A 55 15.87 4.89 -16.60
N LYS A 56 17.07 4.31 -16.79
CA LYS A 56 17.35 3.45 -17.95
C LYS A 56 16.42 2.23 -17.98
N MET A 57 16.13 1.62 -16.82
CA MET A 57 15.21 0.49 -16.74
C MET A 57 13.77 0.91 -17.02
N ILE A 58 13.29 2.02 -16.47
CA ILE A 58 11.97 2.56 -16.82
C ILE A 58 11.84 2.71 -18.35
N GLN A 59 12.83 3.32 -19.01
CA GLN A 59 12.78 3.50 -20.45
C GLN A 59 12.85 2.17 -21.22
N ALA A 60 13.68 1.23 -20.77
CA ALA A 60 13.77 -0.09 -21.38
C ALA A 60 12.44 -0.86 -21.29
N TYR A 61 11.76 -0.83 -20.14
CA TYR A 61 10.47 -1.48 -19.94
C TYR A 61 9.39 -0.82 -20.81
N ARG A 62 9.34 0.52 -20.89
CA ARG A 62 8.46 1.24 -21.84
C ARG A 62 8.65 0.75 -23.28
N ASN A 63 9.90 0.63 -23.72
CA ASN A 63 10.22 0.15 -25.07
C ASN A 63 9.80 -1.31 -25.28
N ILE A 64 10.02 -2.18 -24.28
CA ILE A 64 9.61 -3.59 -24.32
C ILE A 64 8.09 -3.70 -24.47
N TYR A 65 7.33 -3.05 -23.59
CA TYR A 65 5.86 -3.13 -23.61
C TYR A 65 5.27 -2.51 -24.88
N THR A 66 5.84 -1.40 -25.37
CA THR A 66 5.45 -0.80 -26.65
C THR A 66 5.68 -1.76 -27.82
N ARG A 67 6.83 -2.45 -27.87
CA ARG A 67 7.11 -3.46 -28.89
C ARG A 67 6.20 -4.69 -28.79
N CYS A 68 5.73 -5.01 -27.59
CA CYS A 68 4.73 -6.05 -27.36
C CYS A 68 3.29 -5.60 -27.69
N GLY A 69 3.08 -4.31 -28.02
CA GLY A 69 1.74 -3.77 -28.28
C GLY A 69 0.87 -3.65 -27.02
N LEU A 70 1.48 -3.55 -25.84
CA LEU A 70 0.77 -3.47 -24.56
C LEU A 70 0.59 -2.01 -24.12
N PRO A 71 -0.65 -1.56 -23.83
CA PRO A 71 -0.92 -0.20 -23.37
C PRO A 71 -0.64 -0.06 -21.88
N THR A 72 0.63 -0.12 -21.49
CA THR A 72 1.03 -0.02 -20.08
C THR A 72 1.08 1.42 -19.58
N ILE A 73 0.67 1.64 -18.34
CA ILE A 73 0.97 2.84 -17.57
C ILE A 73 2.02 2.52 -16.51
N CYS A 74 2.88 3.50 -16.21
CA CYS A 74 3.87 3.41 -15.14
C CYS A 74 3.29 4.09 -13.91
N VAL A 75 3.20 3.39 -12.79
CA VAL A 75 2.52 3.85 -11.58
C VAL A 75 3.46 3.76 -10.39
N GLU A 76 3.42 4.73 -9.48
CA GLU A 76 4.12 4.65 -8.20
C GLU A 76 3.56 3.47 -7.39
N ALA A 77 4.45 2.70 -6.77
CA ALA A 77 4.09 1.51 -6.04
C ALA A 77 4.87 1.41 -4.73
N ASP A 78 4.49 0.45 -3.92
CA ASP A 78 5.20 0.12 -2.70
C ASP A 78 6.46 -0.68 -3.05
N SER A 79 7.57 -0.46 -2.33
CA SER A 79 8.77 -1.28 -2.50
C SER A 79 8.62 -2.68 -1.88
N GLY A 80 7.64 -2.85 -0.99
CA GLY A 80 7.31 -4.10 -0.33
C GLY A 80 8.51 -4.74 0.37
N ALA A 81 8.52 -6.07 0.38
CA ALA A 81 9.57 -6.86 1.00
C ALA A 81 10.95 -6.75 0.32
N ILE A 82 11.03 -6.20 -0.90
CA ILE A 82 12.31 -5.96 -1.58
C ILE A 82 13.06 -4.80 -0.90
N GLY A 83 12.31 -3.88 -0.27
CA GLY A 83 12.85 -2.65 0.29
C GLY A 83 13.29 -1.67 -0.81
N GLY A 84 13.58 -0.44 -0.40
CA GLY A 84 13.91 0.65 -1.32
C GLY A 84 13.02 1.86 -1.06
N LYS A 85 13.32 2.94 -1.79
CA LYS A 85 12.63 4.23 -1.66
C LYS A 85 11.64 4.44 -2.81
N ASP A 86 12.12 4.28 -4.04
CA ASP A 86 11.35 4.53 -5.24
C ASP A 86 10.99 3.21 -5.93
N SER A 87 9.69 2.95 -6.09
CA SER A 87 9.17 1.77 -6.77
C SER A 87 8.13 2.17 -7.79
N HIS A 88 8.21 1.56 -8.98
CA HIS A 88 7.27 1.76 -10.06
C HIS A 88 6.82 0.43 -10.63
N GLU A 89 5.51 0.29 -10.82
CA GLU A 89 4.90 -0.85 -11.48
C GLU A 89 4.45 -0.45 -12.89
N PHE A 90 4.58 -1.39 -13.83
CA PHE A 90 4.01 -1.25 -15.17
C PHE A 90 2.71 -2.04 -15.26
N MET A 91 1.60 -1.32 -15.37
CA MET A 91 0.26 -1.88 -15.29
C MET A 91 -0.46 -1.80 -16.63
N VAL A 92 -1.14 -2.88 -17.03
CA VAL A 92 -2.13 -2.85 -18.12
C VAL A 92 -3.52 -2.73 -17.48
N ILE A 93 -4.24 -1.67 -17.82
CA ILE A 93 -5.58 -1.43 -17.26
C ILE A 93 -6.59 -2.40 -17.86
N HIS A 94 -7.24 -3.18 -16.99
CA HIS A 94 -8.26 -4.15 -17.37
C HIS A 94 -9.22 -4.37 -16.19
N GLU A 95 -10.51 -4.64 -16.48
CA GLU A 95 -11.54 -4.86 -15.46
C GLU A 95 -11.27 -6.08 -14.56
N SER A 96 -10.51 -7.06 -15.08
CA SER A 96 -10.11 -8.26 -14.36
C SER A 96 -8.73 -8.14 -13.68
N GLY A 97 -8.15 -6.93 -13.65
CA GLY A 97 -6.91 -6.68 -12.91
C GLY A 97 -7.07 -6.94 -11.42
N GLU A 98 -6.02 -7.44 -10.77
CA GLU A 98 -6.04 -7.70 -9.32
C GLU A 98 -5.60 -6.49 -8.49
N ASP A 99 -4.90 -5.56 -9.11
CA ASP A 99 -4.43 -4.31 -8.50
C ASP A 99 -5.36 -3.14 -8.86
N GLU A 100 -5.59 -2.29 -7.87
CA GLU A 100 -6.29 -1.02 -8.06
C GLU A 100 -5.29 0.13 -8.20
N VAL A 101 -5.44 0.91 -9.26
CA VAL A 101 -4.60 2.07 -9.55
C VAL A 101 -5.44 3.34 -9.50
N ILE A 102 -4.93 4.36 -8.82
CA ILE A 102 -5.44 5.72 -8.88
C ILE A 102 -4.70 6.46 -9.98
N HIS A 103 -5.44 7.00 -10.95
CA HIS A 103 -4.88 7.77 -12.06
C HIS A 103 -5.59 9.13 -12.20
N CYS A 104 -4.83 10.22 -12.19
CA CYS A 104 -5.32 11.56 -12.42
C CYS A 104 -5.07 11.98 -13.87
N PRO A 105 -6.11 12.05 -14.73
CA PRO A 105 -5.93 12.38 -16.14
C PRO A 105 -5.46 13.83 -16.36
N ASN A 106 -5.62 14.72 -15.38
CA ASN A 106 -5.28 16.14 -15.51
C ASN A 106 -3.80 16.43 -15.23
N CYS A 107 -3.16 15.72 -14.30
CA CYS A 107 -1.75 15.93 -13.94
C CYS A 107 -0.84 14.74 -14.24
N GLY A 108 -1.39 13.61 -14.68
CA GLY A 108 -0.63 12.39 -14.97
C GLY A 108 -0.18 11.60 -13.75
N TYR A 109 -0.61 11.98 -12.54
CA TYR A 109 -0.34 11.22 -11.32
C TYR A 109 -0.94 9.82 -11.45
N ALA A 110 -0.14 8.78 -11.18
CA ALA A 110 -0.59 7.41 -11.22
C ALA A 110 0.10 6.61 -10.12
N ALA A 111 -0.67 5.95 -9.27
CA ALA A 111 -0.12 5.17 -8.16
C ALA A 111 -1.03 3.98 -7.84
N ASN A 112 -0.44 2.88 -7.39
CA ASN A 112 -1.18 1.79 -6.75
C ASN A 112 -1.90 2.34 -5.50
N THR A 113 -3.12 1.91 -5.23
CA THR A 113 -3.89 2.34 -4.03
C THR A 113 -3.12 2.14 -2.72
N SER A 114 -2.22 1.16 -2.67
CA SER A 114 -1.29 0.92 -1.55
C SER A 114 -0.41 2.13 -1.24
N THR A 115 -0.03 2.90 -2.25
CA THR A 115 0.94 4.01 -2.16
C THR A 115 0.30 5.38 -2.42
N ALA A 116 -0.79 5.41 -3.17
CA ALA A 116 -1.42 6.63 -3.66
C ALA A 116 -1.71 7.66 -2.56
N GLN A 117 -1.29 8.90 -2.78
CA GLN A 117 -1.50 10.00 -1.84
C GLN A 117 -2.68 10.88 -2.29
N SER A 118 -3.38 11.45 -1.32
CA SER A 118 -4.47 12.40 -1.57
C SER A 118 -4.31 13.66 -0.74
N ILE A 119 -4.72 14.79 -1.33
CA ILE A 119 -4.81 16.06 -0.62
C ILE A 119 -6.08 16.03 0.23
N LYS A 120 -5.92 16.12 1.55
CA LYS A 120 -7.07 16.22 2.46
C LYS A 120 -7.65 17.63 2.37
N SER A 121 -8.94 17.74 2.11
CA SER A 121 -9.66 19.01 2.21
C SER A 121 -9.50 19.62 3.60
N LYS A 122 -9.37 20.94 3.65
CA LYS A 122 -9.38 21.65 4.92
C LYS A 122 -10.73 21.43 5.59
N ILE A 123 -10.72 20.93 6.82
CA ILE A 123 -11.93 20.84 7.65
C ILE A 123 -12.15 22.24 8.23
N GLU A 124 -13.38 22.73 8.15
CA GLU A 124 -13.75 23.98 8.80
C GLU A 124 -13.61 23.80 10.31
N SER A 125 -12.92 24.73 10.97
CA SER A 125 -12.78 24.67 12.42
C SER A 125 -14.12 25.06 13.03
N GLU A 126 -14.74 24.14 13.75
CA GLU A 126 -15.89 24.41 14.59
C GLU A 126 -15.40 24.74 16.01
N GLU A 127 -16.21 25.49 16.77
CA GLU A 127 -15.93 25.73 18.19
C GLU A 127 -16.09 24.40 18.95
N PRO A 128 -15.09 23.97 19.75
CA PRO A 128 -15.17 22.71 20.46
C PRO A 128 -16.30 22.75 21.49
N LEU A 129 -17.23 21.81 21.38
CA LEU A 129 -18.28 21.59 22.37
C LEU A 129 -17.73 20.84 23.60
N PRO A 130 -18.39 20.95 24.76
CA PRO A 130 -18.06 20.10 25.91
C PRO A 130 -18.19 18.61 25.57
N LEU A 131 -17.30 17.78 26.12
CA LEU A 131 -17.36 16.33 25.97
C LEU A 131 -18.57 15.77 26.71
N GLU A 132 -19.39 14.96 26.03
CA GLU A 132 -20.59 14.31 26.57
C GLU A 132 -20.60 12.82 26.21
N GLU A 133 -20.91 11.97 27.17
CA GLU A 133 -21.13 10.54 26.92
C GLU A 133 -22.57 10.29 26.47
N VAL A 134 -22.73 9.66 25.31
CA VAL A 134 -24.04 9.30 24.75
C VAL A 134 -24.17 7.79 24.71
N ALA A 135 -25.27 7.26 25.25
CA ALA A 135 -25.55 5.83 25.18
C ALA A 135 -25.93 5.42 23.75
N THR A 136 -25.15 4.51 23.14
CA THR A 136 -25.35 4.01 21.77
C THR A 136 -25.68 2.50 21.74
N PRO A 137 -26.75 2.03 22.42
CA PRO A 137 -27.02 0.60 22.57
C PRO A 137 -27.29 -0.08 21.22
N GLY A 138 -26.53 -1.14 20.92
CA GLY A 138 -26.69 -1.92 19.70
C GLY A 138 -26.10 -1.28 18.43
N VAL A 139 -25.47 -0.11 18.54
CA VAL A 139 -24.79 0.56 17.43
C VAL A 139 -23.33 0.12 17.41
N THR A 140 -22.92 -0.62 16.38
CA THR A 140 -21.56 -1.22 16.28
C THR A 140 -20.79 -0.81 15.03
N THR A 141 -21.40 -0.01 14.16
CA THR A 141 -20.80 0.44 12.89
C THR A 141 -20.78 1.96 12.82
N ILE A 142 -19.82 2.50 12.06
CA ILE A 142 -19.74 3.94 11.77
C ILE A 142 -21.01 4.45 11.07
N GLU A 143 -21.56 3.66 10.15
CA GLU A 143 -22.82 4.00 9.46
C GLU A 143 -23.99 4.09 10.44
N GLY A 144 -24.08 3.14 11.37
CA GLY A 144 -25.08 3.16 12.44
C GLY A 144 -24.90 4.36 13.37
N LEU A 145 -23.66 4.67 13.75
CA LEU A 145 -23.33 5.79 14.63
C LEU A 145 -23.66 7.14 13.98
N SER A 146 -23.26 7.31 12.72
CA SER A 146 -23.56 8.48 11.90
C SER A 146 -25.07 8.72 11.80
N THR A 147 -25.84 7.66 11.57
CA THR A 147 -27.32 7.73 11.53
C THR A 147 -27.92 8.06 12.89
N PHE A 148 -27.42 7.44 13.96
CA PHE A 148 -27.92 7.61 15.32
C PHE A 148 -27.71 9.03 15.85
N LEU A 149 -26.52 9.61 15.61
CA LEU A 149 -26.17 10.96 16.05
C LEU A 149 -26.58 12.05 15.06
N GLY A 150 -26.99 11.70 13.84
CA GLY A 150 -27.36 12.66 12.81
C GLY A 150 -26.18 13.47 12.26
N VAL A 151 -24.97 12.91 12.29
CA VAL A 151 -23.73 13.54 11.82
C VAL A 151 -23.15 12.79 10.64
N PRO A 152 -22.42 13.43 9.71
CA PRO A 152 -21.76 12.71 8.62
C PRO A 152 -20.64 11.79 9.16
N GLN A 153 -20.36 10.69 8.47
CA GLN A 153 -19.28 9.75 8.83
C GLN A 153 -17.90 10.43 8.92
N SER A 154 -17.70 11.53 8.20
CA SER A 154 -16.50 12.36 8.26
C SER A 154 -16.30 13.10 9.60
N GLN A 155 -17.35 13.22 10.42
CA GLN A 155 -17.29 13.76 11.79
C GLN A 155 -17.19 12.66 12.86
N THR A 156 -17.08 11.39 12.44
CA THR A 156 -16.86 10.27 13.36
C THR A 156 -15.41 9.78 13.28
N LEU A 157 -14.93 9.15 14.35
CA LEU A 157 -13.65 8.47 14.38
C LEU A 157 -13.88 6.96 14.51
N LYS A 158 -13.08 6.19 13.78
CA LYS A 158 -12.99 4.75 13.81
C LYS A 158 -11.69 4.39 14.49
N VAL A 159 -11.78 3.53 15.50
CA VAL A 159 -10.62 2.95 16.18
C VAL A 159 -10.46 1.51 15.70
N VAL A 160 -9.28 1.19 15.19
CA VAL A 160 -8.92 -0.15 14.71
C VAL A 160 -7.71 -0.64 15.49
N PHE A 161 -7.79 -1.88 15.97
CA PHE A 161 -6.74 -2.49 16.79
C PHE A 161 -5.90 -3.44 15.95
N TYR A 162 -4.59 -3.23 16.00
CA TYR A 162 -3.60 -4.03 15.31
C TYR A 162 -2.62 -4.65 16.32
N ALA A 163 -2.00 -5.74 15.92
CA ALA A 163 -0.78 -6.25 16.52
C ALA A 163 0.34 -6.12 15.48
N ALA A 164 1.42 -5.43 15.84
CA ALA A 164 2.59 -5.21 15.00
C ALA A 164 3.81 -5.82 15.71
N ASP A 165 4.38 -6.89 15.16
CA ASP A 165 5.49 -7.65 15.77
C ASP A 165 5.25 -8.04 17.25
N GLY A 166 3.99 -8.31 17.61
CA GLY A 166 3.56 -8.65 18.97
C GLY A 166 3.17 -7.47 19.86
N GLU A 167 3.41 -6.24 19.41
CA GLU A 167 3.01 -5.01 20.13
C GLU A 167 1.59 -4.59 19.76
N PHE A 168 0.78 -4.20 20.74
CA PHE A 168 -0.60 -3.75 20.52
C PHE A 168 -0.63 -2.30 20.03
N VAL A 169 -1.26 -2.06 18.88
CA VAL A 169 -1.31 -0.76 18.20
C VAL A 169 -2.76 -0.31 18.04
N ILE A 170 -3.04 0.92 18.49
CA ILE A 170 -4.34 1.58 18.32
C ILE A 170 -4.24 2.58 17.16
N VAL A 171 -5.05 2.38 16.12
CA VAL A 171 -5.12 3.27 14.96
C VAL A 171 -6.44 4.00 14.98
N VAL A 172 -6.38 5.33 15.03
CA VAL A 172 -7.56 6.21 14.96
C VAL A 172 -7.61 6.84 13.58
N ILE A 173 -8.73 6.69 12.89
CA ILE A 173 -8.94 7.23 11.54
C ILE A 173 -10.36 7.77 11.40
N ARG A 174 -10.59 8.71 10.47
CA ARG A 174 -11.92 9.23 10.18
C ARG A 174 -12.88 8.09 9.75
N GLY A 175 -14.13 8.15 10.17
CA GLY A 175 -15.07 7.02 10.04
C GLY A 175 -15.36 6.60 8.60
N ASP A 176 -15.37 7.55 7.68
CA ASP A 176 -15.53 7.38 6.23
C ASP A 176 -14.25 6.89 5.51
N LEU A 177 -13.15 6.68 6.23
CA LEU A 177 -11.88 6.19 5.71
C LEU A 177 -11.57 4.77 6.22
N GLY A 178 -10.75 4.05 5.46
CA GLY A 178 -10.17 2.76 5.84
C GLY A 178 -8.69 2.90 6.16
N VAL A 179 -8.20 2.08 7.10
CA VAL A 179 -6.76 1.95 7.35
C VAL A 179 -6.14 1.24 6.16
N ASN A 180 -5.11 1.84 5.57
CA ASN A 180 -4.29 1.19 4.56
C ASN A 180 -3.14 0.48 5.29
N GLU A 181 -3.19 -0.85 5.31
CA GLU A 181 -2.24 -1.68 6.06
C GLU A 181 -0.82 -1.63 5.50
N VAL A 182 -0.65 -1.42 4.19
CA VAL A 182 0.68 -1.23 3.57
C VAL A 182 1.32 0.05 4.10
N LYS A 183 0.56 1.16 4.11
CA LYS A 183 1.03 2.43 4.67
C LYS A 183 1.31 2.34 6.17
N LEU A 184 0.44 1.63 6.90
CA LEU A 184 0.63 1.43 8.34
C LEU A 184 1.91 0.63 8.62
N ASN A 185 2.12 -0.47 7.90
CA ASN A 185 3.34 -1.27 8.01
C ASN A 185 4.59 -0.42 7.71
N ASN A 186 4.57 0.36 6.62
CA ASN A 186 5.69 1.23 6.24
C ASN A 186 6.03 2.30 7.28
N ILE A 187 5.04 2.78 8.05
CA ILE A 187 5.25 3.73 9.16
C ILE A 187 5.80 3.03 10.40
N LEU A 188 5.29 1.84 10.71
CA LEU A 188 5.68 1.08 11.90
C LEU A 188 7.00 0.32 11.72
N HIS A 189 7.43 0.11 10.47
CA HIS A 189 8.58 -0.71 10.10
C HIS A 189 8.51 -2.14 10.67
N CYS A 190 7.30 -2.71 10.72
CA CYS A 190 7.06 -4.02 11.31
C CYS A 190 7.14 -5.16 10.27
N ILE A 191 7.57 -6.34 10.71
CA ILE A 191 7.63 -7.53 9.86
C ILE A 191 6.24 -8.15 9.71
N GLU A 192 5.53 -8.30 10.82
CA GLU A 192 4.18 -8.84 10.87
C GLU A 192 3.20 -7.76 11.34
N LEU A 193 2.19 -7.50 10.51
CA LEU A 193 1.05 -6.64 10.85
C LEU A 193 -0.24 -7.46 10.68
N ARG A 194 -1.05 -7.52 11.74
CA ARG A 194 -2.36 -8.16 11.70
C ARG A 194 -3.36 -7.41 12.58
N LEU A 195 -4.65 -7.64 12.35
CA LEU A 195 -5.66 -7.19 13.31
C LEU A 195 -5.42 -7.85 14.67
N ALA A 196 -5.63 -7.09 15.73
CA ALA A 196 -5.64 -7.63 17.07
C ALA A 196 -6.85 -8.55 17.26
N THR A 197 -6.64 -9.65 17.96
CA THR A 197 -7.71 -10.59 18.33
C THR A 197 -8.57 -9.99 19.43
N GLY A 198 -9.81 -10.48 19.57
CA GLY A 198 -10.69 -10.03 20.66
C GLY A 198 -10.09 -10.26 22.05
N ALA A 199 -9.28 -11.31 22.24
CA ALA A 199 -8.60 -11.59 23.50
C ALA A 199 -7.55 -10.52 23.83
N GLU A 200 -6.72 -10.12 22.86
CA GLU A 200 -5.71 -9.07 23.02
C GLU A 200 -6.36 -7.71 23.32
N VAL A 201 -7.48 -7.40 22.66
CA VAL A 201 -8.24 -6.17 22.92
C VAL A 201 -8.81 -6.15 24.34
N LEU A 202 -9.31 -7.29 24.83
CA LEU A 202 -9.81 -7.43 26.21
C LEU A 202 -8.68 -7.35 27.25
N GLU A 203 -7.52 -7.93 26.97
CA GLU A 203 -6.33 -7.86 27.84
C GLU A 203 -5.81 -6.43 27.98
N ALA A 204 -5.91 -5.64 26.91
CA ALA A 204 -5.64 -4.20 26.93
C ALA A 204 -6.70 -3.38 27.71
N GLY A 205 -7.76 -4.02 28.23
CA GLY A 205 -8.84 -3.36 28.95
C GLY A 205 -9.83 -2.61 28.05
N ILE A 206 -9.86 -2.94 26.75
CA ILE A 206 -10.68 -2.24 25.75
C ILE A 206 -11.87 -3.11 25.37
N VAL A 207 -13.03 -2.48 25.16
CA VAL A 207 -14.23 -3.15 24.66
C VAL A 207 -14.39 -2.82 23.17
N ALA A 208 -14.23 -3.84 22.32
CA ALA A 208 -14.40 -3.71 20.87
C ALA A 208 -15.82 -3.22 20.51
N GLY A 209 -15.92 -2.28 19.57
CA GLY A 209 -17.19 -1.69 19.12
C GLY A 209 -17.68 -0.50 19.95
N SER A 210 -17.05 -0.21 21.10
CA SER A 210 -17.29 0.96 21.96
C SER A 210 -16.04 1.83 22.15
N ALA A 211 -14.97 1.54 21.40
CA ALA A 211 -13.80 2.39 21.33
C ALA A 211 -14.05 3.48 20.28
N SER A 212 -14.71 4.56 20.71
CA SER A 212 -14.90 5.80 19.96
C SER A 212 -14.64 6.96 20.90
#